data_AF-A0A7X7RLG4-F1
#
_entry.id   AF-A0A7X7RLG4-F1
#
_cell.length_a   1.000
_cell.length_b   1.000
_cell.length_c   1.000
_cell.angle_alpha   90.00
_cell.angle_beta   90.00
_cell.angle_gamma   90.00
#
_symmetry.space_group_name_H-M   'P 1'
#
loop_
_entity.id
_entity.type
_entity.pdbx_description
1 polymer ?
#
loop_
_entity_poly.entity_id
_entity_poly.type
_entity_poly.pdbx_seq_one_letter_code
_entity_poly.pdbx_strand_id
1 'polypeptide(L)' 'MNSALNRRMFLKGSAVAVAAMGVPAIIPATAFGANERIALGVIGSGDRGMLNARNLMASGDCRIVAVCDARHS' A
#
# COMPACT_ATOMS: atom_id res chain seq x y z
N MET A 1 16.83 51.61 4.04
CA MET A 1 16.43 50.38 3.31
C MET A 1 16.67 49.21 4.22
N ASN A 2 15.62 48.54 4.72
CA ASN A 2 15.81 47.33 5.52
C ASN A 2 14.72 46.30 5.17
N SER A 3 14.84 45.76 3.97
CA SER A 3 14.04 44.63 3.49
C SER A 3 14.62 43.33 4.03
N ALA A 4 14.69 43.22 5.36
CA ALA A 4 15.14 42.01 6.02
C ALA A 4 14.12 40.90 5.76
N LEU A 5 14.60 39.69 5.47
CA LEU A 5 13.79 38.48 5.39
C LEU A 5 12.82 38.41 6.58
N ASN A 6 11.55 38.72 6.35
CA ASN A 6 10.54 38.70 7.41
C ASN A 6 10.13 37.25 7.68
N ARG A 7 9.91 36.88 8.95
CA ARG A 7 9.54 35.51 9.38
C ARG A 7 8.43 34.88 8.54
N ARG A 8 7.46 35.70 8.12
CA ARG A 8 6.34 35.27 7.27
C ARG A 8 6.78 34.82 5.87
N MET A 9 7.75 35.52 5.25
CA MET A 9 8.31 35.14 3.95
C MET A 9 9.11 33.85 4.06
N PHE A 10 9.90 33.69 5.12
CA PHE A 10 10.66 32.48 5.38
C PHE A 10 9.74 31.26 5.56
N LEU A 11 8.75 31.35 6.44
CA LEU A 11 7.79 30.26 6.68
C LEU A 11 6.99 29.90 5.42
N LYS A 12 6.63 30.89 4.60
CA LYS A 12 5.91 30.65 3.35
C LYS A 12 6.80 29.97 2.31
N GLY A 13 8.06 30.39 2.20
CA GLY A 13 9.04 29.77 1.31
C GLY A 13 9.39 28.33 1.72
N SER A 14 9.60 28.09 3.02
CA SER A 14 9.90 26.74 3.52
C SER A 14 8.71 25.79 3.40
N ALA A 15 7.48 26.25 3.66
CA ALA A 15 6.28 25.43 3.48
C ALA A 15 6.10 24.99 2.01
N VAL A 16 6.36 25.88 1.04
CA VAL A 16 6.31 25.55 -0.39
C VAL A 16 7.41 24.55 -0.77
N ALA A 17 8.64 24.76 -0.28
CA ALA A 17 9.75 23.83 -0.53
C ALA A 17 9.47 22.43 0.04
N VAL A 18 8.94 22.35 1.27
CA VAL A 18 8.54 21.09 1.88
C VAL A 18 7.37 20.45 1.14
N ALA A 19 6.38 21.21 0.67
CA ALA A 19 5.29 20.65 -0.14
C ALA A 19 5.80 20.09 -1.48
N ALA A 20 6.76 20.77 -2.12
CA ALA A 20 7.35 20.32 -3.38
C ALA A 20 8.24 19.06 -3.22
N MET A 21 8.87 18.88 -2.07
CA MET A 21 9.79 17.76 -1.81
C MET A 21 9.16 16.62 -0.97
N GLY A 22 8.11 16.92 -0.21
CA GLY A 22 7.52 16.03 0.80
C GLY A 22 6.34 15.20 0.31
N VAL A 23 5.77 15.52 -0.85
CA VAL A 23 4.74 14.70 -1.51
C VAL A 23 5.41 13.91 -2.63
N PRO A 24 5.26 12.57 -2.69
CA PRO A 24 5.81 11.78 -3.78
C PRO A 24 5.21 12.25 -5.11
N ALA A 25 6.06 12.71 -6.03
CA ALA A 25 5.64 13.17 -7.36
C ALA A 25 5.08 12.04 -8.24
N ILE A 26 5.37 10.78 -7.88
CA ILE A 26 4.93 9.59 -8.58
C ILE A 26 4.34 8.63 -7.55
N ILE A 27 3.02 8.45 -7.58
CA ILE A 27 2.34 7.41 -6.82
C ILE A 27 2.04 6.27 -7.81
N PRO A 28 2.62 5.08 -7.64
CA PRO A 28 2.33 3.96 -8.53
C PRO A 28 0.86 3.56 -8.39
N ALA A 29 0.21 3.18 -9.49
CA ALA A 29 -1.20 2.74 -9.49
C ALA A 29 -1.45 1.58 -8.51
N THR A 30 -0.44 0.77 -8.24
CA THR A 30 -0.48 -0.34 -7.28
C THR A 30 -0.52 0.09 -5.82
N ALA A 31 -0.17 1.35 -5.48
CA ALA A 31 -0.24 1.87 -4.12
C ALA A 31 -1.68 2.23 -3.70
N PHE A 32 -2.53 2.60 -4.66
CA PHE A 32 -3.94 2.83 -4.38
C PHE A 32 -4.63 1.50 -4.04
N GLY A 33 -5.22 1.41 -2.85
CA GLY A 33 -5.85 0.18 -2.37
C GLY A 33 -4.88 -0.88 -1.84
N ALA A 34 -3.56 -0.63 -1.77
CA ALA A 34 -2.56 -1.63 -1.35
C ALA A 34 -2.80 -2.22 0.04
N ASN A 35 -3.51 -1.49 0.92
CA ASN A 35 -3.82 -1.88 2.30
C ASN A 35 -5.33 -2.12 2.53
N GLU A 36 -6.14 -2.26 1.48
CA GLU A 36 -7.60 -2.45 1.60
C GLU A 36 -7.99 -3.92 1.82
N ARG A 37 -7.09 -4.86 1.52
CA ARG A 37 -7.31 -6.30 1.65
C ARG A 37 -6.13 -6.99 2.32
N ILE A 38 -6.44 -8.00 3.12
CA ILE A 38 -5.49 -8.91 3.75
C ILE A 38 -4.86 -9.80 2.68
N ALA A 39 -3.53 -9.78 2.59
CA ALA A 39 -2.76 -10.70 1.77
C ALA A 39 -2.82 -12.12 2.36
N LEU A 40 -3.39 -13.07 1.61
CA LEU A 40 -3.57 -14.46 2.01
C LEU A 40 -2.58 -15.35 1.25
N GLY A 41 -1.77 -16.12 1.98
CA GLY A 41 -0.97 -17.22 1.43
C GLY A 41 -1.67 -18.56 1.69
N VAL A 42 -1.71 -19.43 0.68
CA VAL A 42 -2.30 -20.78 0.80
C VAL A 42 -1.19 -21.83 0.74
N ILE A 43 -1.04 -22.62 1.81
CA ILE A 43 -0.10 -23.76 1.86
C ILE A 43 -0.93 -25.04 2.03
N GLY A 44 -0.74 -26.00 1.12
CA GLY A 44 -1.59 -27.19 1.01
C GLY A 44 -2.91 -26.83 0.32
N SER A 45 -2.96 -26.98 -1.01
CA SER A 45 -4.04 -26.49 -1.86
C SER A 45 -5.07 -27.56 -2.23
N GLY A 46 -5.10 -28.67 -1.47
CA GLY A 46 -6.15 -29.68 -1.57
C GLY A 46 -7.52 -29.18 -1.11
N ASP A 47 -8.52 -30.07 -1.12
CA ASP A 47 -9.94 -29.71 -0.98
C ASP A 47 -10.24 -28.78 0.20
N ARG A 48 -9.71 -29.09 1.39
CA ARG A 48 -9.93 -28.27 2.60
C ARG A 48 -9.22 -26.93 2.54
N GLY A 49 -8.00 -26.89 2.01
CA GLY A 49 -7.23 -25.65 1.83
C GLY A 49 -7.94 -24.71 0.87
N MET A 50 -8.45 -25.25 -0.24
CA MET A 50 -9.17 -24.47 -1.24
C MET A 50 -10.58 -24.05 -0.77
N LEU A 51 -11.28 -24.90 0.00
CA LEU A 51 -12.56 -24.53 0.64
C LEU A 51 -12.37 -23.32 1.57
N ASN A 52 -11.36 -23.38 2.45
CA ASN A 52 -11.06 -22.27 3.36
C ASN A 52 -10.67 -21.00 2.60
N ALA A 53 -9.81 -21.12 1.58
CA ALA A 53 -9.40 -20.00 0.75
C ALA A 53 -10.60 -19.33 0.05
N ARG A 54 -11.54 -20.13 -0.49
CA ARG A 54 -12.78 -19.62 -1.10
C ARG A 54 -13.67 -18.90 -0.09
N ASN A 55 -13.84 -19.46 1.11
CA ASN A 55 -14.64 -18.83 2.16
C ASN A 55 -14.04 -17.49 2.61
N LEU A 56 -12.71 -17.40 2.72
CA LEU A 56 -12.02 -16.15 3.07
C LEU A 56 -12.07 -15.13 1.92
N MET A 57 -11.98 -15.57 0.67
CA MET A 57 -12.12 -14.69 -0.50
C MET A 57 -13.56 -14.16 -0.65
N ALA A 58 -14.57 -14.92 -0.21
CA ALA A 58 -15.97 -14.52 -0.31
C ALA A 58 -16.32 -13.32 0.59
N SER A 59 -15.53 -13.02 1.62
CA SER A 59 -15.75 -11.81 2.44
C SER A 59 -15.37 -10.53 1.70
N GLY A 60 -14.55 -10.60 0.64
CA GLY A 60 -14.03 -9.45 -0.08
C GLY A 60 -12.85 -8.74 0.61
N ASP A 61 -12.52 -9.14 1.84
CA ASP A 61 -11.46 -8.55 2.66
C ASP A 61 -10.09 -9.15 2.39
N CYS A 62 -10.02 -10.27 1.67
CA CYS A 62 -8.78 -11.00 1.43
C CYS A 62 -8.42 -11.02 -0.06
N ARG A 63 -7.12 -11.17 -0.34
CA ARG A 63 -6.57 -11.45 -1.67
C ARG A 63 -5.52 -12.53 -1.58
N ILE A 64 -5.69 -13.62 -2.33
CA ILE A 64 -4.64 -14.65 -2.44
C ILE A 64 -3.46 -14.07 -3.22
N VAL A 65 -2.27 -14.08 -2.62
CA VAL A 65 -1.03 -13.55 -3.22
C VAL A 65 0.04 -14.61 -3.44
N ALA A 66 -0.09 -15.76 -2.78
CA ALA A 66 0.84 -16.88 -2.93
C ALA A 66 0.10 -18.21 -2.70
N VAL A 67 0.56 -19.24 -3.42
CA VAL A 67 0.07 -20.61 -3.30
C VAL A 67 1.26 -21.55 -3.28
N CYS A 68 1.27 -22.52 -2.37
CA CYS A 68 2.27 -23.56 -2.27
C CYS A 68 1.56 -24.91 -2.05
N ASP A 69 2.01 -25.94 -2.75
CA ASP A 69 1.59 -27.31 -2.49
C ASP A 69 2.75 -28.28 -2.70
N ALA A 70 2.82 -29.31 -1.87
CA ALA A 70 3.80 -30.37 -2.02
C ALA A 70 3.24 -31.39 -3.02
N ARG A 71 3.72 -31.35 -4.26
CA ARG A 71 3.36 -32.35 -5.27
C ARG A 71 3.88 -33.72 -4.83
N HIS A 72 2.97 -34.65 -4.56
CA HIS A 72 3.30 -36.07 -4.51
C HIS A 72 3.04 -36.68 -5.89
N SER A 73 4.02 -37.43 -6.43
CA SER A 73 3.99 -38.13 -7.72
C SER A 73 3.20 -39.42 -7.66
#